data_AF-A0A847J7K7-F1
#
_entry.id   AF-A0A847J7K7-F1
#
_cell.length_a   1.000
_cell.length_b   1.000
_cell.length_c   1.000
_cell.angle_alpha   90.00
_cell.angle_beta   90.00
_cell.angle_gamma   90.00
#
_symmetry.space_group_name_H-M   'P 1'
#
loop_
_entity.id
_entity.type
_entity.pdbx_description
1 polymer ?
#
loop_
_entity_poly.entity_id
_entity_poly.type
_entity_poly.pdbx_seq_one_letter_code
_entity_poly.pdbx_strand_id
1 'polypeptide(L)'
;MIASSSLGRTDRRTVLFLEGPASPIFGRIADRLTERGHAVRHICFCLGDAVFWSVLTGRRGTGAPPRRRSDWYRGRREDWPAHLDAYCAREGVTDVVMLGDGRPVHAAAVEVAMARDIRIHVVEHGYLRPDWLTVEPDGMSGYSRFPLDPAEIRAAAAGLPPVPTKAPWPSSFLVYALLDLAYHLPNVALGRLVHPNYRTHGPV
;
A
#
# COMPACT_ATOMS: atom_id res chain seq x y z
N MET A 1 -2.04 -40.45 4.36
CA MET A 1 -0.87 -40.02 3.57
C MET A 1 -1.15 -38.58 3.15
N ILE A 2 -0.76 -37.61 3.99
CA ILE A 2 -1.12 -36.19 3.80
C ILE A 2 -0.15 -35.64 2.76
N ALA A 3 -0.70 -35.22 1.61
CA ALA A 3 0.06 -34.54 0.58
C ALA A 3 0.69 -33.28 1.19
N SER A 4 2.01 -33.29 1.29
CA SER A 4 2.81 -32.12 1.60
C SER A 4 2.62 -31.15 0.43
N SER A 5 1.74 -30.16 0.61
CA SER A 5 1.60 -29.07 -0.34
C SER A 5 2.92 -28.32 -0.34
N SER A 6 3.67 -28.42 -1.42
CA SER A 6 4.86 -27.62 -1.65
C SER A 6 4.50 -26.15 -1.48
N LEU A 7 4.97 -25.51 -0.41
CA LEU A 7 5.12 -24.06 -0.36
C LEU A 7 6.08 -23.73 -1.50
N GLY A 8 5.50 -23.46 -2.67
CA GLY A 8 6.23 -23.28 -3.91
C GLY A 8 7.34 -22.27 -3.71
N ARG A 9 8.52 -22.57 -4.25
CA ARG A 9 9.62 -21.61 -4.40
C ARG A 9 9.03 -20.34 -4.99
N THR A 10 8.86 -19.31 -4.17
CA THR A 10 8.22 -18.07 -4.62
C THR A 10 9.20 -17.39 -5.57
N ASP A 11 8.86 -17.35 -6.85
CA ASP A 11 9.58 -16.52 -7.80
C ASP A 11 9.70 -15.10 -7.23
N ARG A 12 10.88 -14.52 -7.38
CA ARG A 12 11.19 -13.20 -6.85
C ARG A 12 10.22 -12.16 -7.43
N ARG A 13 9.28 -11.70 -6.59
CA ARG A 13 8.35 -10.61 -6.90
C ARG A 13 9.02 -9.22 -6.87
N THR A 14 8.44 -8.28 -7.61
CA THR A 14 8.71 -6.85 -7.51
C THR A 14 7.43 -6.14 -7.10
N VAL A 15 7.38 -5.67 -5.86
CA VAL A 15 6.20 -5.06 -5.26
C VAL A 15 6.35 -3.54 -5.29
N LEU A 16 5.44 -2.86 -5.98
CA LEU A 16 5.35 -1.40 -6.04
C LEU A 16 4.35 -0.91 -5.00
N PHE A 17 4.79 -0.03 -4.10
CA PHE A 17 3.93 0.69 -3.18
C PHE A 17 3.56 2.07 -3.75
N LEU A 18 2.29 2.43 -3.68
CA LEU A 18 1.79 3.78 -3.90
C LEU A 18 1.46 4.44 -2.55
N GLU A 19 0.73 5.56 -2.56
CA GLU A 19 0.41 6.31 -1.34
C GLU A 19 -0.22 5.38 -0.29
N GLY A 20 0.37 5.41 0.90
CA GLY A 20 -0.05 4.62 2.05
C GLY A 20 -0.79 5.47 3.09
N PRO A 21 -1.16 4.86 4.23
CA PRO A 21 -1.62 5.61 5.39
C PRO A 21 -0.50 6.49 5.95
N ALA A 22 -0.88 7.53 6.71
CA ALA A 22 0.02 8.27 7.60
C ALA A 22 0.46 7.37 8.78
N SER A 23 1.15 6.29 8.46
CA SER A 23 1.57 5.24 9.38
C SER A 23 2.82 4.51 8.86
N PRO A 24 3.70 4.02 9.73
CA PRO A 24 4.88 3.23 9.35
C PRO A 24 4.58 1.88 8.69
N ILE A 25 3.30 1.46 8.61
CA ILE A 25 2.92 0.10 8.25
C ILE A 25 3.41 -0.34 6.86
N PHE A 26 3.28 0.51 5.83
CA PHE A 26 3.76 0.18 4.47
C PHE A 26 5.27 -0.01 4.44
N GLY A 27 6.01 0.89 5.10
CA GLY A 27 7.45 0.73 5.29
C GLY A 27 7.79 -0.59 5.98
N ARG A 28 7.08 -0.98 7.05
CA ARG A 28 7.32 -2.27 7.74
C ARG A 28 6.97 -3.48 6.87
N ILE A 29 5.88 -3.43 6.09
CA ILE A 29 5.52 -4.52 5.17
C ILE A 29 6.61 -4.69 4.11
N ALA A 30 7.06 -3.59 3.52
CA ALA A 30 8.19 -3.61 2.60
C ALA A 30 9.45 -4.22 3.22
N ASP A 31 9.63 -4.17 4.56
CA ASP A 31 10.82 -4.70 5.26
C ASP A 31 10.77 -6.19 5.24
N ARG A 32 9.60 -6.73 5.57
CA ARG A 32 9.38 -8.16 5.53
C ARG A 32 9.43 -8.71 4.11
N LEU A 33 8.92 -7.98 3.11
CA LEU A 33 9.04 -8.40 1.70
C LEU A 33 10.49 -8.45 1.24
N THR A 34 11.26 -7.42 1.57
CA THR A 34 12.69 -7.34 1.29
C THR A 34 13.48 -8.47 1.96
N GLU A 35 13.21 -8.73 3.25
CA GLU A 35 13.85 -9.80 4.03
C GLU A 35 13.57 -11.18 3.44
N ARG A 36 12.40 -11.35 2.81
CA ARG A 36 12.00 -12.56 2.09
C ARG A 36 12.57 -12.65 0.66
N GLY A 37 13.41 -11.69 0.25
CA GLY A 37 14.11 -11.71 -1.03
C GLY A 37 13.36 -11.05 -2.19
N HIS A 38 12.22 -10.40 -1.95
CA HIS A 38 11.49 -9.66 -2.98
C HIS A 38 12.11 -8.28 -3.24
N ALA A 39 11.94 -7.78 -4.46
CA ALA A 39 12.26 -6.40 -4.78
C ALA A 39 11.11 -5.49 -4.35
N VAL A 40 11.44 -4.33 -3.78
CA VAL A 40 10.44 -3.33 -3.40
C VAL A 40 10.72 -2.00 -4.09
N ARG A 41 9.66 -1.43 -4.65
CA ARG A 41 9.59 -0.10 -5.26
C ARG A 41 8.54 0.75 -4.56
N HIS A 42 8.68 2.06 -4.67
CA HIS A 42 7.70 3.02 -4.22
C HIS A 42 7.74 4.25 -5.10
N ILE A 43 6.58 4.84 -5.36
CA ILE A 43 6.48 6.12 -6.06
C ILE A 43 5.92 7.15 -5.08
N CYS A 44 6.75 8.14 -4.75
CA CYS A 44 6.34 9.31 -3.97
C CYS A 44 5.65 10.33 -4.87
N PHE A 45 4.49 10.82 -4.43
CA PHE A 45 3.80 11.95 -5.06
C PHE A 45 4.00 13.24 -4.26
N CYS A 46 4.18 13.12 -2.94
CA CYS A 46 4.38 14.24 -2.04
C CYS A 46 5.50 14.01 -1.00
N LEU A 47 5.85 15.08 -0.27
CA LEU A 47 6.83 15.02 0.82
C LEU A 47 6.35 14.16 1.99
N GLY A 48 5.05 14.15 2.28
CA GLY A 48 4.46 13.26 3.28
C GLY A 48 4.79 11.78 3.01
N ASP A 49 4.62 11.34 1.77
CA ASP A 49 4.98 9.97 1.36
C ASP A 49 6.46 9.68 1.62
N ALA A 50 7.33 10.65 1.28
CA ALA A 50 8.76 10.52 1.48
C ALA A 50 9.15 10.44 2.97
N VAL A 51 8.47 11.18 3.85
CA VAL A 51 8.66 11.12 5.30
C VAL A 51 8.36 9.71 5.81
N PHE A 52 7.20 9.16 5.44
CA PHE A 52 6.79 7.84 5.91
C PHE A 52 7.61 6.70 5.31
N TRP A 53 7.98 6.80 4.03
CA TRP A 53 8.77 5.77 3.37
C TRP A 53 10.24 5.75 3.80
N SER A 54 10.85 6.94 3.96
CA SER A 54 12.31 7.06 4.11
C SER A 54 12.75 7.57 5.48
N VAL A 55 12.05 8.55 6.08
CA VAL A 55 12.51 9.18 7.32
C VAL A 55 12.10 8.38 8.54
N LEU A 56 10.85 7.91 8.59
CA LEU A 56 10.30 7.18 9.73
C LEU A 56 10.55 5.67 9.67
N THR A 57 10.72 5.09 8.47
CA THR A 57 10.94 3.65 8.30
C THR A 57 12.26 3.29 7.63
N GLY A 58 13.03 4.26 7.13
CA GLY A 58 14.34 3.97 6.56
C GLY A 58 15.28 3.44 7.65
N ARG A 59 15.85 2.24 7.42
CA ARG A 59 16.90 1.68 8.30
C ARG A 59 18.11 2.63 8.34
N ARG A 60 18.14 3.53 9.32
CA ARG A 60 19.37 4.23 9.73
C ARG A 60 20.23 3.23 10.50
N GLY A 61 21.32 2.75 9.90
CA GLY A 61 22.41 2.16 10.69
C GLY A 61 22.82 0.70 10.44
N THR A 62 22.50 0.06 9.31
CA THR A 62 22.98 -1.33 9.06
C THR A 62 24.09 -1.47 8.01
N GLY A 63 24.58 -0.38 7.41
CA GLY A 63 25.66 -0.42 6.38
C GLY A 63 25.31 -1.17 5.09
N ALA A 64 24.20 -1.91 5.06
CA ALA A 64 23.66 -2.53 3.87
C ALA A 64 22.93 -1.49 3.01
N PRO A 65 23.05 -1.55 1.67
CA PRO A 65 22.35 -0.63 0.79
C PRO A 65 20.83 -0.68 1.04
N PRO A 66 20.12 0.45 0.89
CA PRO A 66 18.67 0.47 1.05
C PRO A 66 18.06 -0.49 0.03
N ARG A 67 17.47 -1.58 0.54
CA ARG A 67 16.86 -2.62 -0.28
C ARG A 67 15.47 -2.23 -0.83
N ARG A 68 14.96 -1.07 -0.39
CA ARG A 68 13.81 -0.37 -0.98
C ARG A 68 14.30 0.79 -1.81
N ARG A 69 13.68 0.96 -2.98
CA ARG A 69 13.88 2.16 -3.81
C ARG A 69 12.60 2.98 -3.80
N SER A 70 12.78 4.30 -3.78
CA SER A 70 11.68 5.26 -3.90
C SER A 70 12.00 6.19 -5.05
N ASP A 71 11.10 6.27 -6.00
CA ASP A 71 11.16 7.20 -7.12
C ASP A 71 10.14 8.32 -6.90
N TRP A 72 10.34 9.44 -7.58
CA TRP A 72 9.44 10.59 -7.50
C TRP A 72 8.63 10.71 -8.77
N TYR A 73 7.31 10.83 -8.63
CA TYR A 73 6.46 11.26 -9.71
C TYR A 73 6.06 12.73 -9.51
N ARG A 74 6.55 13.60 -10.39
CA ARG A 74 6.28 15.05 -10.38
C ARG A 74 5.54 15.54 -11.62
N GLY A 75 5.14 14.59 -12.48
CA GLY A 75 4.39 14.86 -13.70
C GLY A 75 2.96 15.33 -13.41
N ARG A 76 2.19 15.55 -14.46
CA ARG A 76 0.78 15.91 -14.33
C ARG A 76 -0.06 14.65 -14.17
N ARG A 77 -1.25 14.77 -13.58
CA ARG A 77 -2.13 13.61 -13.35
C ARG A 77 -2.50 12.91 -14.66
N GLU A 78 -2.61 13.65 -15.76
CA GLU A 78 -2.98 13.11 -17.07
C GLU A 78 -1.87 12.21 -17.66
N ASP A 79 -0.61 12.48 -17.31
CA ASP A 79 0.55 11.72 -17.78
C ASP A 79 0.85 10.49 -16.88
N TRP A 80 0.12 10.36 -15.76
CA TRP A 80 0.38 9.34 -14.75
C TRP A 80 0.19 7.90 -15.27
N PRO A 81 -0.92 7.55 -15.95
CA PRO A 81 -1.12 6.17 -16.42
C PRO A 81 0.00 5.71 -17.37
N ALA A 82 0.38 6.57 -18.33
CA ALA A 82 1.46 6.27 -19.27
C ALA A 82 2.82 6.13 -18.58
N HIS A 83 3.11 7.00 -17.59
CA HIS A 83 4.32 6.88 -16.79
C HIS A 83 4.35 5.57 -16.00
N LEU A 84 3.24 5.22 -15.34
CA LEU A 84 3.13 4.02 -14.52
C LEU A 84 3.28 2.75 -15.37
N ASP A 85 2.66 2.68 -16.54
CA ASP A 85 2.80 1.55 -17.46
C ASP A 85 4.27 1.32 -17.84
N ALA A 86 4.95 2.39 -18.28
CA ALA A 86 6.37 2.34 -18.61
C ALA A 86 7.25 2.00 -17.40
N TYR A 87 6.90 2.49 -16.21
CA TYR A 87 7.58 2.17 -14.96
C TYR A 87 7.45 0.67 -14.63
N CYS A 88 6.22 0.14 -14.69
CA CYS A 88 5.93 -1.27 -14.42
C CYS A 88 6.67 -2.19 -15.39
N ALA A 89 6.74 -1.83 -16.67
CA ALA A 89 7.52 -2.56 -17.67
C ALA A 89 9.02 -2.56 -17.37
N ARG A 90 9.59 -1.37 -17.11
CA ARG A 90 11.03 -1.20 -16.87
C ARG A 90 11.50 -1.90 -15.60
N GLU A 91 10.74 -1.80 -14.52
CA GLU A 91 11.12 -2.36 -13.21
C GLU A 91 10.65 -3.80 -13.01
N GLY A 92 9.85 -4.34 -13.94
CA GLY A 92 9.27 -5.68 -13.84
C GLY A 92 8.34 -5.83 -12.64
N VAL A 93 7.45 -4.87 -12.43
CA VAL A 93 6.48 -4.86 -11.33
C VAL A 93 5.50 -6.03 -11.48
N THR A 94 5.32 -6.82 -10.42
CA THR A 94 4.42 -7.98 -10.37
C THR A 94 3.22 -7.76 -9.47
N ASP A 95 3.34 -6.83 -8.52
CA ASP A 95 2.33 -6.54 -7.51
C ASP A 95 2.32 -5.03 -7.23
N VAL A 96 1.13 -4.45 -7.09
CA VAL A 96 0.92 -3.06 -6.66
C VAL A 96 0.15 -3.04 -5.35
N VAL A 97 0.64 -2.28 -4.38
CA VAL A 97 0.04 -2.08 -3.06
C VAL A 97 -0.31 -0.62 -2.88
N MET A 98 -1.53 -0.31 -2.45
CA MET A 98 -2.02 1.06 -2.28
C MET A 98 -3.02 1.17 -1.13
N LEU A 99 -3.15 2.33 -0.50
CA LEU A 99 -4.23 2.59 0.46
C LEU A 99 -5.46 3.12 -0.27
N GLY A 100 -6.50 2.28 -0.34
CA GLY A 100 -7.72 2.55 -1.09
C GLY A 100 -7.50 2.70 -2.60
N ASP A 101 -8.57 2.64 -3.37
CA ASP A 101 -8.57 2.73 -4.84
C ASP A 101 -9.30 3.98 -5.37
N GLY A 102 -10.07 4.68 -4.53
CA GLY A 102 -10.85 5.86 -4.94
C GLY A 102 -10.04 7.13 -5.25
N ARG A 103 -8.72 7.15 -5.02
CA ARG A 103 -7.88 8.30 -5.39
C ARG A 103 -7.58 8.24 -6.89
N PRO A 104 -7.60 9.34 -7.65
CA PRO A 104 -7.38 9.26 -9.10
C PRO A 104 -6.04 8.64 -9.52
N VAL A 105 -4.98 8.80 -8.71
CA VAL A 105 -3.70 8.12 -8.94
C VAL A 105 -3.78 6.61 -8.71
N HIS A 106 -4.62 6.17 -7.77
CA HIS A 106 -4.85 4.76 -7.45
C HIS A 106 -5.82 4.11 -8.44
N ALA A 107 -6.90 4.79 -8.81
CA ALA A 107 -7.83 4.33 -9.84
C ALA A 107 -7.11 4.07 -11.17
N ALA A 108 -6.27 5.02 -11.62
CA ALA A 108 -5.42 4.81 -12.78
C ALA A 108 -4.42 3.65 -12.60
N ALA A 109 -3.93 3.42 -11.38
CA ALA A 109 -3.03 2.32 -11.11
C ALA A 109 -3.73 0.95 -11.16
N VAL A 110 -4.99 0.87 -10.73
CA VAL A 110 -5.83 -0.33 -10.88
C VAL A 110 -6.01 -0.65 -12.37
N GLU A 111 -6.39 0.33 -13.19
CA GLU A 111 -6.56 0.14 -14.64
C GLU A 111 -5.28 -0.36 -15.33
N VAL A 112 -4.14 0.29 -15.06
CA VAL A 112 -2.84 -0.11 -15.60
C VAL A 112 -2.44 -1.50 -15.12
N ALA A 113 -2.66 -1.81 -13.84
CA ALA A 113 -2.29 -3.12 -13.29
C ALA A 113 -3.13 -4.25 -13.89
N MET A 114 -4.45 -4.06 -14.04
CA MET A 114 -5.34 -5.02 -14.70
C MET A 114 -4.92 -5.27 -16.16
N ALA A 115 -4.64 -4.22 -16.92
CA ALA A 115 -4.20 -4.34 -18.33
C ALA A 115 -2.87 -5.11 -18.49
N ARG A 116 -2.05 -5.17 -17.43
CA ARG A 116 -0.73 -5.81 -17.43
C ARG A 116 -0.69 -7.16 -16.69
N ASP A 117 -1.81 -7.67 -16.22
CA ASP A 117 -1.88 -8.86 -15.35
C ASP A 117 -0.98 -8.73 -14.09
N ILE A 118 -0.92 -7.50 -13.54
CA ILE A 118 -0.24 -7.19 -12.29
C ILE A 118 -1.22 -7.38 -11.15
N ARG A 119 -0.78 -8.05 -10.07
CA ARG A 119 -1.64 -8.25 -8.89
C ARG A 119 -1.85 -6.94 -8.15
N ILE A 120 -3.11 -6.68 -7.80
CA ILE A 120 -3.50 -5.47 -7.08
C ILE A 120 -3.81 -5.87 -5.64
N HIS A 121 -3.26 -5.12 -4.69
CA HIS A 121 -3.51 -5.29 -3.26
C HIS A 121 -3.95 -3.93 -2.67
N VAL A 122 -5.25 -3.76 -2.52
CA VAL A 122 -5.81 -2.53 -1.94
C VAL A 122 -5.95 -2.71 -0.44
N VAL A 123 -5.25 -1.88 0.32
CA VAL A 123 -5.31 -1.85 1.78
C VAL A 123 -6.38 -0.84 2.21
N GLU A 124 -7.15 -1.18 3.23
CA GLU A 124 -8.22 -0.33 3.77
C GLU A 124 -8.23 -0.35 5.32
N HIS A 125 -8.64 0.75 5.93
CA HIS A 125 -8.83 0.88 7.37
C HIS A 125 -10.18 0.32 7.85
N GLY A 126 -10.24 -0.99 8.02
CA GLY A 126 -11.21 -1.61 8.92
C GLY A 126 -12.68 -1.47 8.53
N TYR A 127 -13.02 -1.53 7.23
CA TYR A 127 -14.41 -1.58 6.74
C TYR A 127 -15.29 -2.59 7.49
N LEU A 128 -14.73 -3.76 7.84
CA LEU A 128 -15.44 -4.81 8.55
C LEU A 128 -15.33 -4.69 10.08
N ARG A 129 -14.23 -4.13 10.58
CA ARG A 129 -13.98 -4.03 12.02
C ARG A 129 -12.84 -3.06 12.37
N PRO A 130 -12.99 -2.24 13.42
CA PRO A 130 -11.88 -1.53 14.04
C PRO A 130 -10.73 -2.47 14.43
N ASP A 131 -9.49 -1.96 14.42
CA ASP A 131 -8.24 -2.68 14.74
C ASP A 131 -7.73 -3.67 13.68
N TRP A 132 -8.42 -3.78 12.54
CA TRP A 132 -8.00 -4.64 11.43
C TRP A 132 -7.66 -3.80 10.19
N LEU A 133 -6.70 -4.29 9.42
CA LEU A 133 -6.48 -3.84 8.05
C LEU A 133 -7.06 -4.89 7.12
N THR A 134 -7.90 -4.45 6.20
CA THR A 134 -8.40 -5.30 5.12
C THR A 134 -7.44 -5.19 3.95
N VAL A 135 -7.19 -6.32 3.28
CA VAL A 135 -6.44 -6.36 2.01
C VAL A 135 -7.35 -7.01 0.98
N GLU A 136 -7.77 -6.23 0.00
CA GLU A 136 -8.65 -6.67 -1.09
C GLU A 136 -7.84 -6.85 -2.39
N PRO A 137 -8.03 -7.97 -3.11
CA PRO A 137 -7.57 -8.07 -4.49
C PRO A 137 -8.41 -7.19 -5.42
N ASP A 138 -7.79 -6.66 -6.47
CA ASP A 138 -8.39 -5.91 -7.59
C ASP A 138 -9.06 -4.56 -7.26
N GLY A 139 -9.66 -4.38 -6.09
CA GLY A 139 -10.32 -3.14 -5.71
C GLY A 139 -11.31 -3.31 -4.57
N MET A 140 -11.89 -2.20 -4.13
CA MET A 140 -12.87 -2.15 -3.05
C MET A 140 -14.28 -1.90 -3.58
N SER A 141 -15.28 -2.03 -2.69
CA SER A 141 -16.69 -1.78 -3.01
C SER A 141 -17.15 -2.58 -4.24
N GLY A 142 -17.43 -1.92 -5.37
CA GLY A 142 -17.89 -2.60 -6.60
C GLY A 142 -16.86 -3.53 -7.24
N TYR A 143 -15.58 -3.40 -6.87
CA TYR A 143 -14.50 -4.28 -7.32
C TYR A 143 -14.08 -5.32 -6.27
N SER A 144 -14.68 -5.29 -5.07
CA SER A 144 -14.39 -6.29 -4.04
C SER A 144 -14.81 -7.67 -4.52
N ARG A 145 -13.96 -8.66 -4.22
CA ARG A 145 -14.25 -10.08 -4.48
C ARG A 145 -14.96 -10.76 -3.31
N PHE A 146 -15.36 -9.99 -2.29
CA PHE A 146 -16.05 -10.52 -1.12
C PHE A 146 -17.45 -11.04 -1.52
N PRO A 147 -17.83 -12.26 -1.11
CA PRO A 147 -19.11 -12.85 -1.51
C PRO A 147 -20.29 -12.03 -0.97
N LEU A 148 -21.33 -11.89 -1.79
CA LEU A 148 -22.57 -11.19 -1.41
C LEU A 148 -23.62 -12.14 -0.82
N ASP A 149 -23.54 -13.44 -1.12
CA ASP A 149 -24.48 -14.43 -0.60
C ASP A 149 -24.19 -14.74 0.88
N PRO A 150 -25.14 -14.50 1.80
CA PRO A 150 -25.00 -14.87 3.20
C PRO A 150 -24.67 -16.35 3.43
N ALA A 151 -25.12 -17.26 2.57
CA ALA A 151 -24.82 -18.68 2.69
C ALA A 151 -23.34 -18.95 2.40
N GLU A 152 -22.78 -18.35 1.35
CA GLU A 152 -21.36 -18.43 1.01
C GLU A 152 -20.49 -17.83 2.13
N ILE A 153 -20.88 -16.68 2.68
CA ILE A 153 -20.16 -16.05 3.82
C ILE A 153 -20.15 -16.99 5.03
N ARG A 154 -21.29 -17.60 5.39
CA ARG A 154 -21.38 -18.54 6.52
C ARG A 154 -20.56 -19.79 6.28
N ALA A 155 -20.55 -20.31 5.05
CA ALA A 155 -19.74 -21.45 4.67
C ALA A 155 -18.23 -21.12 4.75
N ALA A 156 -17.80 -19.96 4.25
CA ALA A 156 -16.41 -19.50 4.35
C ALA A 156 -15.97 -19.24 5.80
N ALA A 157 -16.90 -18.82 6.66
CA ALA A 157 -16.65 -18.63 8.08
C ALA A 157 -16.61 -19.94 8.90
N ALA A 158 -17.10 -21.05 8.34
CA ALA A 158 -17.18 -22.32 9.05
C ALA A 158 -15.78 -22.84 9.42
N GLY A 159 -15.50 -22.95 10.71
CA GLY A 159 -14.21 -23.44 11.23
C GLY A 159 -13.15 -22.35 11.44
N LEU A 160 -13.46 -21.08 11.20
CA LEU A 160 -12.59 -19.98 11.63
C LEU A 160 -12.59 -19.85 13.16
N PRO A 161 -11.46 -19.44 13.76
CA PRO A 161 -11.41 -19.19 15.20
C PRO A 161 -12.39 -18.05 15.58
N PRO A 162 -12.89 -18.05 16.83
CA PRO A 162 -13.73 -16.96 17.31
C PRO A 162 -12.96 -15.64 17.22
N VAL A 163 -13.66 -14.61 16.76
CA VAL A 163 -13.10 -13.27 16.64
C VAL A 163 -12.76 -12.72 18.04
N PRO A 164 -11.51 -12.29 18.31
CA PRO A 164 -11.14 -11.76 19.62
C PRO A 164 -11.99 -10.54 19.96
N THR A 165 -12.67 -10.53 21.11
CA THR A 165 -13.60 -9.44 21.50
C THR A 165 -12.91 -8.22 22.08
N LYS A 166 -11.71 -8.38 22.65
CA LYS A 166 -10.90 -7.28 23.18
C LYS A 166 -10.07 -6.64 22.07
N ALA A 167 -10.13 -5.31 21.95
CA ALA A 167 -9.21 -4.55 21.11
C ALA A 167 -7.77 -4.83 21.57
N PRO A 168 -6.92 -5.48 20.75
CA PRO A 168 -5.56 -5.80 21.15
C PRO A 168 -4.65 -4.57 21.15
N TRP A 169 -5.07 -3.48 20.50
CA TRP A 169 -4.24 -2.30 20.24
C TRP A 169 -4.89 -1.04 20.84
N PRO A 170 -4.34 -0.47 21.91
CA PRO A 170 -4.86 0.79 22.44
C PRO A 170 -4.59 1.94 21.45
N SER A 171 -5.62 2.71 21.12
CA SER A 171 -5.51 3.93 20.31
C SER A 171 -4.95 5.08 21.15
N SER A 172 -4.06 5.89 20.57
CA SER A 172 -3.57 7.13 21.19
C SER A 172 -3.81 8.31 20.26
N PHE A 173 -4.69 9.23 20.68
CA PHE A 173 -4.99 10.44 19.92
C PHE A 173 -3.70 11.23 19.58
N LEU A 174 -2.81 11.39 20.56
CA LEU A 174 -1.56 12.12 20.35
C LEU A 174 -0.70 11.46 19.27
N VAL A 175 -0.63 10.13 19.25
CA VAL A 175 0.11 9.40 18.21
C VAL A 175 -0.52 9.66 16.83
N TYR A 176 -1.84 9.54 16.70
CA TYR A 176 -2.52 9.84 15.43
C TYR A 176 -2.28 11.28 14.98
N ALA A 177 -2.43 12.26 15.87
CA ALA A 177 -2.23 13.67 15.55
C ALA A 177 -0.79 13.98 15.10
N LEU A 178 0.22 13.37 15.76
CA LEU A 178 1.62 13.56 15.38
C LEU A 178 1.95 12.90 14.04
N LEU A 179 1.40 11.72 13.75
CA LEU A 179 1.59 11.06 12.46
C LEU A 179 0.92 11.83 11.32
N ASP A 180 -0.28 12.35 11.57
CA ASP A 180 -1.00 13.21 10.63
C ASP A 180 -0.21 14.49 10.33
N LEU A 181 0.26 15.18 11.37
CA LEU A 181 1.11 16.37 11.22
C LEU A 181 2.41 16.05 10.46
N ALA A 182 3.04 14.91 10.76
CA ALA A 182 4.25 14.47 10.06
C ALA A 182 4.02 14.22 8.57
N TYR A 183 2.80 13.82 8.17
CA TYR A 183 2.43 13.66 6.77
C TYR A 183 2.14 15.01 6.10
N HIS A 184 1.35 15.87 6.74
CA HIS A 184 0.80 17.06 6.10
C HIS A 184 1.72 18.29 6.17
N LEU A 185 2.43 18.51 7.27
CA LEU A 185 3.26 19.71 7.46
C LEU A 185 4.34 19.90 6.38
N PRO A 186 5.09 18.84 5.95
CA PRO A 186 6.08 18.99 4.89
C PRO A 186 5.46 19.42 3.55
N ASN A 187 4.26 18.91 3.24
CA ASN A 187 3.55 19.24 2.01
C ASN A 187 3.13 20.72 2.00
N VAL A 188 2.69 21.24 3.15
CA VAL A 188 2.33 22.67 3.28
C VAL A 188 3.56 23.57 3.23
N ALA A 189 4.63 23.22 3.95
CA ALA A 189 5.81 24.06 4.07
C ALA A 189 6.65 24.13 2.79
N LEU A 190 6.81 23.00 2.08
CA LEU A 190 7.77 22.87 0.97
C LEU A 190 7.17 22.24 -0.29
N GLY A 191 5.88 21.88 -0.27
CA GLY A 191 5.29 21.10 -1.36
C GLY A 191 5.29 21.80 -2.70
N ARG A 192 5.05 23.11 -2.74
CA ARG A 192 5.08 23.89 -3.99
C ARG A 192 6.47 23.88 -4.66
N LEU A 193 7.54 23.70 -3.87
CA LEU A 193 8.91 23.64 -4.38
C LEU A 193 9.28 22.23 -4.87
N VAL A 194 8.80 21.19 -4.20
CA VAL A 194 9.23 19.80 -4.46
C VAL A 194 8.28 19.04 -5.37
N HIS A 195 6.98 19.31 -5.30
CA HIS A 195 5.92 18.60 -6.03
C HIS A 195 4.81 19.58 -6.46
N PRO A 196 5.09 20.45 -7.44
CA PRO A 196 4.20 21.55 -7.82
C PRO A 196 2.85 21.09 -8.41
N ASN A 197 2.77 19.87 -8.93
CA ASN A 197 1.57 19.30 -9.55
C ASN A 197 0.76 18.39 -8.60
N TYR A 198 1.24 18.18 -7.37
CA TYR A 198 0.54 17.35 -6.39
C TYR A 198 -0.76 18.03 -5.94
N ARG A 199 -1.84 17.24 -5.88
CA ARG A 199 -3.14 17.68 -5.37
C ARG A 199 -3.56 16.75 -4.24
N THR A 200 -3.91 17.32 -3.09
CA THR A 200 -4.43 16.57 -1.95
C THR A 200 -5.78 15.95 -2.28
N HIS A 201 -6.00 14.74 -1.77
CA HIS A 201 -7.19 13.94 -2.05
C HIS A 201 -8.32 14.12 -1.01
N GLY A 202 -8.02 14.71 0.16
CA GLY A 202 -9.00 15.01 1.22
C GLY A 202 -9.31 16.50 1.32
N PRO A 203 -10.40 16.88 2.03
CA PRO A 203 -10.68 18.27 2.36
C PRO A 203 -9.53 18.85 3.19
N VAL A 204 -9.17 20.11 2.88
CA VAL A 204 -8.18 20.90 3.61
C VAL A 204 -8.88 21.73 4.67
#